data_AF-A0A9D7CTY8-F1
#
_entry.id   AF-A0A9D7CTY8-F1
#
_cell.length_a   1.000
_cell.length_b   1.000
_cell.length_c   1.000
_cell.angle_alpha   90.00
_cell.angle_beta   90.00
_cell.angle_gamma   90.00
#
_symmetry.space_group_name_H-M   'P 1'
#
loop_
_entity.id
_entity.type
_entity.pdbx_description
1 polymer ?
#
loop_
_entity_poly.entity_id
_entity_poly.type
_entity_poly.pdbx_seq_one_letter_code
_entity_poly.pdbx_strand_id
1 'polypeptide(L)'
;MYQAPAASVLARRKLWASNPTHRGERAVVVRVTQGGTAAALGITAGDRIVALGGEPVQSSTHLVALTRACELGSHLHISVVRGAERIELAGPLLAAPVEQILGAELHLGHVTVGGHRLRTLRTAPTLVANAPVVLMLPGLGSGSCELSSDDSDPQRHLLVGLTQLGLATLRVEQAAPATAKGHRLGSAASSTSAGWRAALDGLRKEGVPVYLFGQSVGG
;
A
#
# COMPACT_ATOMS: atom_id res chain seq x y z
N MET A 1 6.85 -21.91 -7.01
CA MET A 1 7.68 -21.62 -8.20
C MET A 1 7.46 -20.14 -8.47
N TYR A 2 8.51 -19.31 -8.36
CA TYR A 2 8.41 -17.90 -8.75
C TYR A 2 8.10 -17.86 -10.25
N GLN A 3 6.98 -17.25 -10.63
CA GLN A 3 6.64 -17.01 -12.03
C GLN A 3 6.98 -15.57 -12.36
N ALA A 4 7.84 -15.36 -13.36
CA ALA A 4 8.03 -14.08 -14.03
C ALA A 4 6.68 -13.55 -14.57
N PRO A 5 6.50 -12.23 -14.75
CA PRO A 5 5.17 -11.63 -14.77
C PRO A 5 4.42 -11.97 -16.06
N ALA A 6 3.41 -12.82 -15.95
CA ALA A 6 2.28 -12.84 -16.87
C ALA A 6 1.21 -11.85 -16.38
N ALA A 7 0.45 -11.26 -17.31
CA ALA A 7 -0.46 -10.12 -17.19
C ALA A 7 -1.66 -10.23 -16.20
N SER A 8 -1.47 -10.80 -15.02
CA SER A 8 -2.45 -10.79 -13.91
C SER A 8 -1.79 -10.37 -12.60
N VAL A 9 -1.14 -9.20 -12.60
CA VAL A 9 -0.67 -8.54 -11.39
C VAL A 9 -1.90 -8.11 -10.59
N LEU A 10 -2.00 -8.54 -9.32
CA LEU A 10 -3.06 -8.10 -8.40
C LEU A 10 -3.09 -6.56 -8.35
N ALA A 11 -4.28 -5.99 -8.48
CA ALA A 11 -4.46 -4.53 -8.61
C ALA A 11 -3.84 -3.76 -7.42
N ARG A 12 -3.24 -2.60 -7.72
CA ARG A 12 -2.62 -1.69 -6.74
C ARG A 12 -3.65 -1.09 -5.80
N ARG A 13 -3.21 -0.66 -4.60
CA ARG A 13 -4.09 0.05 -3.67
C ARG A 13 -4.58 1.37 -4.28
N LYS A 14 -5.88 1.66 -4.10
CA LYS A 14 -6.45 3.00 -4.32
C LYS A 14 -5.94 3.91 -3.21
N LEU A 15 -5.20 4.96 -3.54
CA LEU A 15 -4.68 5.90 -2.55
C LEU A 15 -5.63 7.09 -2.40
N TRP A 16 -6.40 7.10 -1.31
CA TRP A 16 -6.93 8.35 -0.78
C TRP A 16 -5.78 9.11 -0.13
N ALA A 17 -5.18 10.02 -0.87
CA ALA A 17 -3.93 10.71 -0.53
C ALA A 17 -4.13 11.85 0.50
N SER A 18 -4.84 11.58 1.58
CA SER A 18 -4.77 12.37 2.81
C SER A 18 -4.56 11.43 3.98
N ASN A 19 -3.81 11.86 5.00
CA ASN A 19 -3.64 11.14 6.27
C ASN A 19 -4.57 11.75 7.33
N PRO A 20 -5.91 11.69 7.18
CA PRO A 20 -6.80 12.41 8.07
C PRO A 20 -6.66 11.84 9.49
N THR A 21 -6.33 12.71 10.44
CA THR A 21 -6.10 12.30 11.83
C THR A 21 -7.30 11.55 12.40
N HIS A 22 -7.02 10.44 13.08
CA HIS A 22 -7.99 9.55 13.74
C HIS A 22 -8.82 10.18 14.88
N ARG A 23 -8.72 11.50 15.13
CA ARG A 23 -9.25 12.13 16.34
C ARG A 23 -10.33 13.20 16.13
N GLY A 24 -10.81 13.38 14.91
CA GLY A 24 -11.86 14.36 14.61
C GLY A 24 -12.99 13.77 13.78
N GLU A 25 -14.23 14.12 14.12
CA GLU A 25 -15.50 13.84 13.42
C GLU A 25 -15.55 14.44 11.99
N ARG A 26 -14.40 14.79 11.39
CA ARG A 26 -14.29 15.57 10.16
C ARG A 26 -13.09 15.08 9.35
N ALA A 27 -13.30 14.77 8.09
CA ALA A 27 -12.25 14.35 7.16
C ALA A 27 -11.39 15.53 6.69
N VAL A 28 -10.51 16.02 7.57
CA VAL A 28 -9.58 17.12 7.27
C VAL A 28 -8.29 16.58 6.66
N VAL A 29 -7.88 17.18 5.55
CA VAL A 29 -6.65 16.86 4.83
C VAL A 29 -5.48 17.51 5.55
N VAL A 30 -4.58 16.69 6.08
CA VAL A 30 -3.35 17.19 6.74
C VAL A 30 -2.15 17.20 5.80
N ARG A 31 -2.15 16.34 4.79
CA ARG A 31 -1.05 16.16 3.84
C ARG A 31 -1.61 15.62 2.54
N VAL A 32 -0.99 15.98 1.43
CA VAL A 32 -1.33 15.50 0.08
C VAL A 32 -0.14 14.73 -0.47
N THR A 33 -0.38 13.51 -0.96
CA THR A 33 0.67 12.74 -1.65
C THR A 33 0.80 13.20 -3.10
N GLN A 34 2.01 13.58 -3.50
CA GLN A 34 2.33 13.92 -4.88
C GLN A 34 2.02 12.74 -5.82
N GLY A 35 1.40 13.03 -6.97
CA GLY A 35 0.98 12.01 -7.93
C GLY A 35 -0.23 11.17 -7.50
N GLY A 36 -0.82 11.44 -6.33
CA GLY A 36 -2.04 10.78 -5.86
C GLY A 36 -3.33 11.51 -6.27
N THR A 37 -4.48 10.85 -6.06
CA THR A 37 -5.81 11.37 -6.42
C THR A 37 -6.10 12.76 -5.86
N ALA A 38 -5.76 13.03 -4.58
CA ALA A 38 -5.99 14.33 -3.97
C ALA A 38 -5.21 15.46 -4.68
N ALA A 39 -3.94 15.20 -5.04
CA ALA A 39 -3.14 16.16 -5.80
C ALA A 39 -3.71 16.41 -7.20
N ALA A 40 -4.14 15.36 -7.90
CA ALA A 40 -4.74 15.45 -9.23
C ALA A 40 -6.06 16.24 -9.24
N LEU A 41 -6.79 16.22 -8.12
CA LEU A 41 -8.02 16.97 -7.92
C LEU A 41 -7.79 18.40 -7.42
N GLY A 42 -6.56 18.81 -7.14
CA GLY A 42 -6.26 20.13 -6.58
C GLY A 42 -6.68 20.30 -5.11
N ILE A 43 -6.85 19.18 -4.38
CA ILE A 43 -7.06 19.18 -2.94
C ILE A 43 -5.75 19.57 -2.25
N THR A 44 -5.84 20.39 -1.21
CA THR A 44 -4.70 20.91 -0.46
C THR A 44 -4.82 20.60 1.04
N ALA A 45 -3.71 20.69 1.78
CA ALA A 45 -3.76 20.63 3.23
C ALA A 45 -4.68 21.74 3.79
N GLY A 46 -5.45 21.41 4.82
CA GLY A 46 -6.50 22.27 5.38
C GLY A 46 -7.89 22.06 4.79
N ASP A 47 -8.01 21.41 3.61
CA ASP A 47 -9.31 21.10 3.04
C ASP A 47 -10.08 20.11 3.93
N ARG A 48 -11.36 20.38 4.15
CA ARG A 48 -12.26 19.44 4.81
C ARG A 48 -13.17 18.79 3.77
N ILE A 49 -13.09 17.47 3.66
CA ILE A 49 -13.83 16.73 2.66
C ILE A 49 -15.21 16.41 3.22
N VAL A 50 -16.25 16.86 2.53
CA VAL A 50 -17.62 16.86 3.04
C VAL A 50 -18.58 16.01 2.21
N ALA A 51 -18.23 15.69 0.96
CA ALA A 51 -18.96 14.71 0.16
C ALA A 51 -18.06 14.02 -0.87
N LEU A 52 -18.43 12.79 -1.25
CA LEU A 52 -17.82 12.02 -2.34
C LEU A 52 -18.92 11.36 -3.16
N GLY A 53 -19.02 11.66 -4.46
CA GLY A 53 -20.05 11.11 -5.34
C GLY A 53 -21.48 11.45 -4.90
N GLY A 54 -21.68 12.60 -4.24
CA GLY A 54 -22.96 13.00 -3.65
C GLY A 54 -23.24 12.43 -2.25
N GLU A 55 -22.46 11.44 -1.79
CA GLU A 55 -22.58 10.87 -0.45
C GLU A 55 -21.90 11.77 0.60
N PRO A 56 -22.59 12.19 1.68
CA PRO A 56 -21.99 12.98 2.75
C PRO A 56 -20.88 12.23 3.49
N VAL A 57 -19.72 12.87 3.61
CA VAL A 57 -18.56 12.31 4.31
C VAL A 57 -18.61 12.68 5.79
N GLN A 58 -18.77 11.67 6.63
CA GLN A 58 -18.95 11.84 8.09
C GLN A 58 -17.63 11.73 8.87
N SER A 59 -16.63 11.07 8.32
CA SER A 59 -15.34 10.87 8.97
C SER A 59 -14.27 10.46 7.97
N SER A 60 -13.02 10.51 8.41
CA SER A 60 -11.87 9.95 7.71
C SER A 60 -12.05 8.47 7.34
N THR A 61 -12.54 7.66 8.28
CA THR A 61 -12.78 6.23 8.06
C THR A 61 -13.89 6.00 7.03
N HIS A 62 -14.97 6.79 7.10
CA HIS A 62 -16.06 6.72 6.13
C HIS A 62 -15.56 7.05 4.71
N LEU A 63 -14.76 8.10 4.58
CA LEU A 63 -14.15 8.51 3.32
C LEU A 63 -13.27 7.43 2.68
N VAL A 64 -12.45 6.75 3.49
CA VAL A 64 -11.64 5.60 3.04
C VAL A 64 -12.54 4.47 2.56
N ALA A 65 -13.65 4.19 3.27
CA ALA A 65 -14.60 3.16 2.87
C ALA A 65 -15.29 3.49 1.53
N LEU A 66 -15.77 4.72 1.36
CA LEU A 66 -16.38 5.18 0.10
C LEU A 66 -15.37 5.08 -1.06
N THR A 67 -14.13 5.54 -0.87
CA THR A 67 -13.09 5.47 -1.90
C THR A 67 -12.76 4.03 -2.30
N ARG A 68 -12.80 3.08 -1.36
CA ARG A 68 -12.56 1.66 -1.66
C ARG A 68 -13.65 1.07 -2.56
N ALA A 69 -14.89 1.54 -2.41
CA ALA A 69 -16.04 1.11 -3.21
C ALA A 69 -16.01 1.66 -4.64
N CYS A 70 -15.41 2.83 -4.89
CA CYS A 70 -15.27 3.40 -6.23
C CYS A 70 -14.32 2.60 -7.12
N GLU A 71 -14.60 2.42 -8.41
CA GLU A 71 -13.69 1.71 -9.33
C GLU A 71 -12.40 2.52 -9.60
N LEU A 72 -11.27 1.82 -9.78
CA LEU A 72 -10.03 2.50 -10.13
C LEU A 72 -10.17 3.15 -11.50
N GLY A 73 -9.76 4.42 -11.63
CA GLY A 73 -9.94 5.21 -12.85
C GLY A 73 -11.32 5.84 -13.00
N SER A 74 -12.28 5.54 -12.11
CA SER A 74 -13.61 6.18 -12.17
C SER A 74 -13.50 7.68 -11.92
N HIS A 75 -14.39 8.45 -12.55
CA HIS A 75 -14.47 9.89 -12.32
C HIS A 75 -15.15 10.16 -10.97
N LEU A 76 -14.44 10.81 -10.06
CA LEU A 76 -14.95 11.19 -8.74
C LEU A 76 -15.46 12.62 -8.77
N HIS A 77 -16.54 12.87 -8.05
CA HIS A 77 -16.99 14.22 -7.67
C HIS A 77 -16.77 14.39 -6.18
N ILE A 78 -16.03 15.42 -5.77
CA ILE A 78 -15.63 15.64 -4.38
C ILE A 78 -16.00 17.04 -3.98
N SER A 79 -16.75 17.17 -2.89
CA SER A 79 -17.00 18.47 -2.29
C SER A 79 -16.06 18.66 -1.11
N VAL A 80 -15.36 19.80 -1.09
CA VAL A 80 -14.49 20.21 0.01
C VAL A 80 -14.92 21.56 0.56
N VAL A 81 -14.59 21.79 1.83
CA VAL A 81 -14.66 23.12 2.45
C VAL A 81 -13.23 23.59 2.67
N ARG A 82 -12.89 24.74 2.06
CA ARG A 82 -11.59 25.39 2.13
C ARG A 82 -11.80 26.78 2.74
N GLY A 83 -11.35 26.97 3.97
CA GLY A 83 -11.71 28.17 4.74
C GLY A 83 -13.23 28.25 4.94
N ALA A 84 -13.85 29.31 4.42
CA ALA A 84 -15.31 29.51 4.47
C ALA A 84 -16.04 29.03 3.19
N GLU A 85 -15.31 28.67 2.14
CA GLU A 85 -15.89 28.35 0.85
C GLU A 85 -16.10 26.85 0.67
N ARG A 86 -17.20 26.49 -0.02
CA ARG A 86 -17.42 25.14 -0.53
C ARG A 86 -16.96 25.08 -1.97
N ILE A 87 -16.07 24.13 -2.27
CA ILE A 87 -15.48 23.91 -3.58
C ILE A 87 -15.86 22.52 -4.07
N GLU A 88 -16.33 22.43 -5.31
CA GLU A 88 -16.60 21.16 -6.00
C GLU A 88 -15.44 20.83 -6.93
N LEU A 89 -14.89 19.62 -6.79
CA LEU A 89 -13.73 19.13 -7.53
C LEU A 89 -14.13 17.84 -8.26
N ALA A 90 -13.59 17.62 -9.45
CA ALA A 90 -13.86 16.40 -10.21
C ALA A 90 -12.62 15.92 -10.97
N GLY A 91 -12.49 14.59 -11.09
CA GLY A 91 -11.34 13.97 -11.74
C GLY A 91 -11.18 12.49 -11.42
N PRO A 92 -10.21 11.81 -12.04
CA PRO A 92 -10.07 10.36 -11.94
C PRO A 92 -9.56 9.89 -10.57
N LEU A 93 -10.08 8.76 -10.10
CA LEU A 93 -9.48 8.00 -9.00
C LEU A 93 -8.18 7.34 -9.47
N LEU A 94 -7.05 7.84 -9.01
CA LEU A 94 -5.73 7.33 -9.39
C LEU A 94 -5.31 6.15 -8.51
N ALA A 95 -4.47 5.28 -9.09
CA ALA A 95 -3.77 4.24 -8.34
C ALA A 95 -2.76 4.91 -7.40
N ALA A 96 -2.39 4.25 -6.30
CA ALA A 96 -1.21 4.65 -5.55
C ALA A 96 -0.02 4.83 -6.52
N PRO A 97 0.79 5.90 -6.37
CA PRO A 97 2.02 6.05 -7.13
C PRO A 97 2.85 4.77 -7.06
N VAL A 98 3.49 4.40 -8.17
CA VAL A 98 4.45 3.29 -8.16
C VAL A 98 5.55 3.67 -7.17
N GLU A 99 5.89 2.75 -6.27
CA GLU A 99 7.05 2.94 -5.40
C GLU A 99 8.30 3.22 -6.27
N GLN A 100 8.94 4.35 -6.03
CA GLN A 100 10.15 4.78 -6.72
C GLN A 100 11.25 5.02 -5.70
N ILE A 101 12.34 4.26 -5.84
CA ILE A 101 13.58 4.45 -5.11
C ILE A 101 14.66 4.64 -6.17
N LEU A 102 15.43 5.73 -6.07
CA LEU A 102 16.50 6.04 -7.01
C LEU A 102 17.50 4.88 -7.07
N GLY A 103 17.80 4.39 -8.28
CA GLY A 103 18.71 3.27 -8.49
C GLY A 103 18.13 1.89 -8.17
N ALA A 104 16.81 1.76 -8.01
CA ALA A 104 16.15 0.50 -7.74
C ALA A 104 14.90 0.26 -8.61
N GLU A 105 14.57 -1.00 -8.79
CA GLU A 105 13.37 -1.47 -9.49
C GLU A 105 12.40 -2.14 -8.53
N LEU A 106 11.11 -1.86 -8.71
CA LEU A 106 10.04 -2.57 -8.03
C LEU A 106 9.53 -3.71 -8.92
N HIS A 107 9.65 -4.93 -8.43
CA HIS A 107 9.05 -6.12 -9.03
C HIS A 107 7.82 -6.54 -8.22
N LEU A 108 6.65 -6.44 -8.85
CA LEU A 108 5.41 -6.97 -8.29
C LEU A 108 5.29 -8.45 -8.61
N GLY A 109 4.97 -9.24 -7.60
CA GLY A 109 4.79 -10.69 -7.73
C GLY A 109 3.67 -11.18 -6.82
N HIS A 110 3.66 -12.50 -6.60
CA HIS A 110 2.79 -13.11 -5.63
C HIS A 110 3.34 -14.45 -5.13
N VAL A 111 2.88 -14.87 -3.96
CA VAL A 111 2.98 -16.25 -3.46
C VAL A 111 1.59 -16.87 -3.39
N THR A 112 1.52 -18.19 -3.55
CA THR A 112 0.25 -18.93 -3.45
C THR A 112 0.18 -19.69 -2.13
N VAL A 113 -0.86 -19.44 -1.34
CA VAL A 113 -1.10 -20.05 -0.03
C VAL A 113 -2.54 -20.52 0.04
N GLY A 114 -2.76 -21.81 0.25
CA GLY A 114 -4.10 -22.37 0.44
C GLY A 114 -5.07 -22.12 -0.74
N GLY A 115 -4.57 -21.92 -1.95
CA GLY A 115 -5.37 -21.55 -3.13
C GLY A 115 -5.47 -20.04 -3.40
N HIS A 116 -4.82 -19.20 -2.60
CA HIS A 116 -4.90 -17.74 -2.69
C HIS A 116 -3.58 -17.11 -3.06
N ARG A 117 -3.65 -16.07 -3.87
CA ARG A 117 -2.50 -15.28 -4.27
C ARG A 117 -2.34 -14.12 -3.28
N LEU A 118 -1.24 -14.10 -2.56
CA LEU A 118 -0.81 -12.96 -1.74
C LEU A 118 0.21 -12.15 -2.54
N ARG A 119 -0.02 -10.85 -2.69
CA ARG A 119 0.89 -9.97 -3.45
C ARG A 119 2.25 -9.91 -2.76
N THR A 120 3.30 -9.87 -3.58
CA THR A 120 4.65 -9.55 -3.11
C THR A 120 5.17 -8.28 -3.79
N LEU A 121 5.96 -7.51 -3.04
CA LEU A 121 6.66 -6.34 -3.52
C LEU A 121 8.15 -6.55 -3.25
N ARG A 122 8.92 -6.74 -4.32
CA ARG A 122 10.38 -6.84 -4.26
C ARG A 122 10.99 -5.55 -4.80
N THR A 123 11.71 -4.81 -3.96
CA THR A 123 12.49 -3.67 -4.40
C THR A 123 13.94 -4.11 -4.50
N ALA A 124 14.53 -4.05 -5.69
CA ALA A 124 15.87 -4.54 -5.95
C ALA A 124 16.78 -3.40 -6.46
N PRO A 125 17.98 -3.23 -5.90
CA PRO A 125 18.96 -2.28 -6.45
C PRO A 125 19.39 -2.72 -7.85
N THR A 126 19.45 -1.78 -8.79
CA THR A 126 19.78 -2.03 -10.21
C THR A 126 21.26 -2.32 -10.44
N LEU A 127 22.13 -1.81 -9.57
CA LEU A 127 23.59 -1.93 -9.71
C LEU A 127 24.17 -3.18 -9.03
N VAL A 128 23.37 -3.95 -8.29
CA VAL A 128 23.82 -5.16 -7.58
C VAL A 128 23.08 -6.38 -8.12
N ALA A 129 23.74 -7.11 -9.01
CA ALA A 129 23.25 -8.39 -9.48
C ALA A 129 23.13 -9.37 -8.31
N ASN A 130 22.05 -10.16 -8.27
CA ASN A 130 21.79 -11.17 -7.23
C ASN A 130 21.89 -10.62 -5.79
N ALA A 131 21.45 -9.37 -5.59
CA ALA A 131 21.45 -8.70 -4.29
C ALA A 131 20.87 -9.60 -3.17
N PRO A 132 21.52 -9.68 -2.00
CA PRO A 132 20.95 -10.32 -0.82
C PRO A 132 19.59 -9.73 -0.48
N VAL A 133 18.67 -10.56 -0.01
CA VAL A 133 17.27 -10.15 0.20
C VAL A 133 16.96 -10.07 1.69
N VAL A 134 16.40 -8.94 2.12
CA VAL A 134 15.77 -8.79 3.44
C VAL A 134 14.26 -9.06 3.28
N LEU A 135 13.78 -10.18 3.81
CA LEU A 135 12.36 -10.46 3.93
C LEU A 135 11.80 -9.73 5.15
N MET A 136 10.90 -8.78 4.89
CA MET A 136 10.29 -7.92 5.90
C MET A 136 9.08 -8.62 6.52
N LEU A 137 9.10 -8.80 7.85
CA LEU A 137 8.00 -9.35 8.65
C LEU A 137 7.32 -8.18 9.40
N PRO A 138 6.19 -7.67 8.89
CA PRO A 138 5.51 -6.51 9.48
C PRO A 138 4.90 -6.83 10.86
N GLY A 139 4.63 -5.77 11.63
CA GLY A 139 3.88 -5.86 12.90
C GLY A 139 2.37 -6.07 12.74
N LEU A 140 1.61 -5.80 13.80
CA LEU A 140 0.14 -5.91 13.81
C LEU A 140 -0.48 -4.89 12.85
N GLY A 141 -1.29 -5.38 11.91
CA GLY A 141 -2.11 -4.53 11.05
C GLY A 141 -2.37 -5.14 9.67
N SER A 142 -3.59 -5.02 9.16
CA SER A 142 -3.99 -5.47 7.82
C SER A 142 -3.65 -4.42 6.72
N GLY A 143 -2.53 -3.73 6.89
CA GLY A 143 -2.08 -2.66 6.00
C GLY A 143 -1.49 -3.17 4.68
N SER A 144 -1.51 -2.31 3.67
CA SER A 144 -0.68 -2.50 2.46
C SER A 144 0.79 -2.53 2.85
N CYS A 145 1.59 -3.35 2.17
CA CYS A 145 3.04 -3.36 2.33
C CYS A 145 3.77 -2.51 1.27
N GLU A 146 3.05 -1.61 0.61
CA GLU A 146 3.64 -0.59 -0.27
C GLU A 146 4.54 0.38 0.52
N LEU A 147 5.55 0.93 -0.15
CA LEU A 147 6.38 1.98 0.45
C LEU A 147 5.52 3.22 0.75
N SER A 148 5.63 3.72 1.98
CA SER A 148 4.96 4.94 2.40
C SER A 148 5.37 6.12 1.51
N SER A 149 4.40 6.98 1.20
CA SER A 149 4.64 8.29 0.57
C SER A 149 5.00 9.37 1.59
N ASP A 150 5.08 9.01 2.88
CA ASP A 150 5.61 9.89 3.93
C ASP A 150 7.12 9.77 4.01
N ASP A 151 7.83 10.83 3.63
CA ASP A 151 9.29 10.89 3.78
C ASP A 151 9.73 10.89 5.24
N SER A 152 8.84 11.13 6.21
CA SER A 152 9.17 11.01 7.64
C SER A 152 8.94 9.60 8.21
N ASP A 153 8.36 8.67 7.43
CA ASP A 153 8.05 7.32 7.92
C ASP A 153 9.32 6.51 8.15
N PRO A 154 9.58 6.03 9.39
CA PRO A 154 10.76 5.23 9.70
C PRO A 154 10.84 3.92 8.91
N GLN A 155 9.71 3.31 8.54
CA GLN A 155 9.71 2.12 7.68
C GLN A 155 10.19 2.45 6.27
N ARG A 156 9.83 3.63 5.73
CA ARG A 156 10.32 4.09 4.43
C ARG A 156 11.82 4.28 4.47
N HIS A 157 12.33 4.96 5.49
CA HIS A 157 13.78 5.16 5.66
C HIS A 157 14.54 3.84 5.73
N LEU A 158 14.01 2.85 6.45
CA LEU A 158 14.62 1.52 6.52
C LEU A 158 14.65 0.85 5.13
N LEU A 159 13.52 0.81 4.42
CA LEU A 159 13.44 0.15 3.10
C LEU A 159 14.34 0.84 2.06
N VAL A 160 14.34 2.17 2.04
CA VAL A 160 15.22 2.97 1.16
C VAL A 160 16.68 2.74 1.51
N GLY A 161 17.04 2.82 2.79
CA GLY A 161 18.40 2.64 3.27
C GLY A 161 18.96 1.24 2.95
N LEU A 162 18.18 0.18 3.20
CA LEU A 162 18.57 -1.18 2.83
C LEU A 162 18.82 -1.30 1.32
N THR A 163 17.93 -0.72 0.51
CA THR A 163 18.07 -0.72 -0.95
C THR A 163 19.31 0.04 -1.42
N GLN A 164 19.59 1.21 -0.84
CA GLN A 164 20.79 2.01 -1.12
C GLN A 164 22.09 1.32 -0.68
N LEU A 165 22.03 0.45 0.33
CA LEU A 165 23.15 -0.40 0.76
C LEU A 165 23.35 -1.64 -0.13
N GLY A 166 22.59 -1.79 -1.22
CA GLY A 166 22.73 -2.93 -2.13
C GLY A 166 21.96 -4.17 -1.71
N LEU A 167 21.01 -4.06 -0.76
CA LEU A 167 20.13 -5.15 -0.36
C LEU A 167 18.78 -5.03 -1.04
N ALA A 168 18.28 -6.11 -1.63
CA ALA A 168 16.89 -6.15 -2.06
C ALA A 168 15.96 -6.29 -0.83
N THR A 169 14.76 -5.71 -0.89
CA THR A 169 13.74 -5.89 0.14
C THR A 169 12.56 -6.66 -0.44
N LEU A 170 12.04 -7.65 0.31
CA LEU A 170 10.84 -8.39 -0.06
C LEU A 170 9.76 -8.20 1.00
N ARG A 171 8.58 -7.80 0.57
CA ARG A 171 7.39 -7.67 1.40
C ARG A 171 6.27 -8.54 0.85
N VAL A 172 5.49 -9.14 1.74
CA VAL A 172 4.31 -9.97 1.40
C VAL A 172 3.09 -9.32 2.03
N GLU A 173 2.06 -9.08 1.23
CA GLU A 173 0.82 -8.49 1.71
C GLU A 173 0.10 -9.47 2.65
N GLN A 174 -0.32 -8.98 3.82
CA GLN A 174 -1.07 -9.77 4.78
C GLN A 174 -2.47 -10.05 4.22
N ALA A 175 -3.01 -11.24 4.49
CA ALA A 175 -4.39 -11.54 4.14
C ALA A 175 -5.32 -10.62 4.95
N ALA A 176 -6.35 -10.06 4.29
CA ALA A 176 -7.35 -9.26 4.99
C ALA A 176 -8.04 -10.11 6.09
N PRO A 177 -8.43 -9.51 7.23
CA PRO A 177 -9.22 -10.19 8.23
C PRO A 177 -10.52 -10.71 7.62
N ALA A 178 -10.98 -11.88 8.07
CA ALA A 178 -12.18 -12.56 7.56
C ALA A 178 -13.50 -11.73 7.65
N THR A 179 -13.49 -10.57 8.30
CA THR A 179 -14.63 -9.65 8.43
C THR A 179 -14.80 -8.69 7.24
N ALA A 180 -13.86 -8.64 6.30
CA ALA A 180 -14.02 -7.89 5.06
C ALA A 180 -15.03 -8.61 4.14
N LYS A 181 -16.27 -8.10 4.04
CA LYS A 181 -17.28 -8.61 3.10
C LYS A 181 -16.67 -8.66 1.68
N GLY A 182 -16.58 -9.87 1.12
CA GLY A 182 -16.16 -10.04 -0.27
C GLY A 182 -15.60 -11.42 -0.60
N HIS A 183 -14.70 -12.00 0.21
CA HIS A 183 -14.04 -13.28 -0.13
C HIS A 183 -13.99 -14.23 1.06
N ARG A 184 -14.55 -15.44 0.86
CA ARG A 184 -14.65 -16.51 1.86
C ARG A 184 -13.32 -17.22 2.04
N LEU A 185 -12.49 -16.89 3.04
CA LEU A 185 -11.34 -17.72 3.41
C LEU A 185 -10.98 -17.68 4.89
N GLY A 186 -10.45 -18.82 5.35
CA GLY A 186 -10.16 -19.16 6.74
C GLY A 186 -9.29 -18.18 7.51
N SER A 187 -9.15 -18.46 8.82
CA SER A 187 -8.57 -17.55 9.83
C SER A 187 -7.30 -16.82 9.37
N ALA A 188 -7.33 -15.49 9.38
CA ALA A 188 -6.28 -14.59 8.89
C ALA A 188 -4.88 -14.78 9.52
N ALA A 189 -4.77 -15.47 10.65
CA ALA A 189 -3.51 -15.74 11.33
C ALA A 189 -2.71 -16.88 10.68
N SER A 190 -3.37 -17.92 10.14
CA SER A 190 -2.71 -19.07 9.52
C SER A 190 -2.24 -18.79 8.09
N SER A 191 -2.91 -17.88 7.38
CA SER A 191 -2.56 -17.50 6.00
C SER A 191 -1.34 -16.57 5.92
N THR A 192 -1.14 -15.69 6.91
CA THR A 192 -0.09 -14.67 6.86
C THR A 192 1.31 -15.26 7.06
N SER A 193 1.52 -16.07 8.12
CA SER A 193 2.81 -16.76 8.32
C SER A 193 3.13 -17.76 7.21
N ALA A 194 2.10 -18.38 6.63
CA ALA A 194 2.26 -19.23 5.45
C ALA A 194 2.70 -18.43 4.21
N GLY A 195 2.25 -17.18 4.05
CA GLY A 195 2.74 -16.26 3.02
C GLY A 195 4.24 -15.99 3.13
N TRP A 196 4.72 -15.66 4.34
CA TRP A 196 6.15 -15.44 4.56
C TRP A 196 6.99 -16.70 4.37
N ARG A 197 6.51 -17.87 4.82
CA ARG A 197 7.18 -19.15 4.56
C ARG A 197 7.28 -19.44 3.06
N ALA A 198 6.18 -19.26 2.32
CA ALA A 198 6.18 -19.46 0.87
C ALA A 198 7.14 -18.51 0.14
N ALA A 199 7.26 -17.25 0.61
CA ALA A 199 8.23 -16.30 0.08
C ALA A 199 9.67 -16.72 0.38
N LEU A 200 9.96 -17.12 1.63
CA LEU A 200 11.27 -17.62 2.03
C LEU A 200 11.70 -18.85 1.23
N ASP A 201 10.79 -19.81 1.01
CA ASP A 201 11.06 -21.00 0.20
C ASP A 201 11.28 -20.66 -1.28
N GLY A 202 10.67 -19.58 -1.77
CA GLY A 202 10.96 -19.01 -3.08
C GLY A 202 12.38 -18.48 -3.15
N LEU A 203 12.75 -17.58 -2.23
CA LEU A 203 14.08 -16.97 -2.18
C LEU A 203 15.21 -18.01 -2.02
N ARG A 204 15.00 -19.05 -1.22
CA ARG A 204 15.97 -20.15 -1.07
C ARG A 204 16.30 -20.85 -2.37
N LYS A 205 15.35 -20.93 -3.31
CA LYS A 205 15.56 -21.54 -4.63
C LYS A 205 16.32 -20.63 -5.59
N GLU A 206 16.32 -19.32 -5.33
CA GLU A 206 17.11 -18.34 -6.09
C GLU A 206 18.61 -18.39 -5.71
N GLY A 207 18.96 -19.01 -4.58
CA GLY A 207 20.35 -19.15 -4.14
C GLY A 207 20.98 -17.84 -3.64
N VAL A 208 20.17 -16.82 -3.37
CA VAL A 208 20.63 -15.54 -2.80
C VAL A 208 20.70 -15.60 -1.27
N PRO A 209 21.61 -14.87 -0.61
CA PRO A 209 21.56 -14.74 0.85
C PRO A 209 20.26 -14.07 1.29
N VAL A 210 19.61 -14.61 2.33
CA VAL A 210 18.34 -14.12 2.84
C VAL A 210 18.45 -13.75 4.31
N TYR A 211 18.04 -12.54 4.64
CA TYR A 211 17.90 -12.04 6.01
C TYR A 211 16.42 -11.86 6.34
N LEU A 212 16.05 -12.07 7.60
CA LEU A 212 14.71 -11.79 8.10
C LEU A 212 14.78 -10.54 8.97
N PHE A 213 13.86 -9.60 8.77
CA PHE A 213 13.72 -8.44 9.63
C PHE A 213 12.28 -8.36 10.15
N GLY A 214 12.11 -8.52 11.45
CA GLY A 214 10.83 -8.40 12.14
C GLY A 214 10.63 -7.04 12.78
N GLN A 215 9.45 -6.45 12.58
CA GLN A 215 9.05 -5.21 13.21
C GLN A 215 7.93 -5.46 14.23
N SER A 216 8.09 -4.96 15.46
CA SER A 216 7.10 -5.14 16.53
C SER A 216 6.80 -6.63 16.74
N VAL A 217 5.52 -7.05 16.75
CA VAL A 217 5.13 -8.48 16.87
C VAL A 217 5.64 -9.39 15.75
N GLY A 218 6.17 -8.81 14.67
CA GLY A 218 6.76 -9.57 13.57
C GLY A 218 8.16 -10.09 13.85
N GLY A 219 8.82 -9.61 14.93
CA GLY A 219 10.09 -10.15 15.44
C GLY A 219 9.85 -11.18 16.51
#